data_AF-A0A1V6AH19-F1
#
_entry.id   AF-A0A1V6AH19-F1
#
_cell.length_a   1.000
_cell.length_b   1.000
_cell.length_c   1.000
_cell.angle_alpha   90.00
_cell.angle_beta   90.00
_cell.angle_gamma   90.00
#
_symmetry.space_group_name_H-M   'P 1'
#
loop_
_entity.id
_entity.type
_entity.pdbx_description
1 polymer ?
#
loop_
_entity_poly.entity_id
_entity_poly.type
_entity_poly.pdbx_seq_one_letter_code
_entity_poly.pdbx_strand_id
1 'polypeptide(L)'
;MKTKLTKRSLCIALVVVMMLGMSVINASACSHSSEYWEIENSTYDYYELDDNYHDVCKSDIANCKLCGDIFTYCTHWHSEPHNCELMFSHYQLVYTGGDPIWESVFKYQCVDCDYHYLAGF
;
A
#
# COMPACT_ATOMS: atom_id res chain seq x y z
N MET A 1 -4.23 -20.09 37.80
CA MET A 1 -4.53 -21.26 36.94
C MET A 1 -3.63 -21.22 35.72
N LYS A 2 -2.72 -22.17 35.52
CA LYS A 2 -1.95 -22.30 34.25
C LYS A 2 -2.81 -23.11 33.28
N THR A 3 -3.33 -22.47 32.22
CA THR A 3 -4.06 -23.14 31.16
C THR A 3 -3.11 -24.05 30.39
N LYS A 4 -3.15 -25.36 30.65
CA LYS A 4 -2.54 -26.36 29.77
C LYS A 4 -3.35 -26.38 28.48
N LEU A 5 -3.00 -25.53 27.52
CA LEU A 5 -3.44 -25.72 26.15
C LEU A 5 -2.94 -27.09 25.69
N THR A 6 -3.84 -28.04 25.58
CA THR A 6 -3.55 -29.37 25.05
C THR A 6 -3.20 -29.22 23.59
N LYS A 7 -2.02 -29.71 23.18
CA LYS A 7 -1.48 -29.61 21.81
C LYS A 7 -2.52 -29.88 20.70
N ARG A 8 -3.46 -30.80 20.95
CA ARG A 8 -4.59 -31.13 20.05
C ARG A 8 -5.54 -29.95 19.80
N SER A 9 -5.90 -29.19 20.83
CA SER A 9 -6.78 -28.02 20.70
C SER A 9 -6.13 -26.90 19.89
N LEU A 10 -4.81 -26.74 20.02
CA LEU A 10 -4.05 -25.79 19.21
C LEU A 10 -4.04 -26.18 17.73
N CYS A 11 -3.83 -27.46 17.42
CA CYS A 11 -3.86 -27.97 16.05
C CYS A 11 -5.24 -27.78 15.40
N ILE A 12 -6.32 -28.06 16.13
CA ILE A 12 -7.68 -27.87 15.62
C ILE A 12 -7.95 -26.39 15.33
N ALA A 13 -7.58 -25.50 16.25
CA ALA A 13 -7.74 -24.05 16.05
C ALA A 13 -6.94 -23.56 14.83
N LEU A 14 -5.70 -24.02 14.65
CA LEU A 14 -4.87 -23.69 13.48
C LEU A 14 -5.53 -24.12 12.16
N VAL A 15 -6.02 -25.36 12.10
CA VAL A 15 -6.67 -25.90 10.90
C VAL A 15 -7.96 -25.13 10.59
N VAL A 16 -8.76 -24.77 11.59
CA VAL A 16 -9.97 -23.97 11.41
C VAL A 16 -9.65 -22.56 10.89
N VAL A 17 -8.61 -21.91 11.44
CA VAL A 17 -8.17 -20.59 10.97
C VAL A 17 -7.65 -20.66 9.53
N MET A 18 -6.91 -21.70 9.17
CA MET A 18 -6.44 -21.90 7.79
C MET A 18 -7.60 -22.11 6.80
N MET A 19 -8.61 -22.91 7.17
CA MET A 19 -9.78 -23.13 6.32
C MET A 19 -10.64 -21.87 6.16
N LEU A 20 -10.86 -21.11 7.23
CA LEU A 20 -11.59 -19.84 7.17
C LEU A 20 -10.83 -18.80 6.34
N GLY A 21 -9.49 -18.76 6.45
CA GLY A 21 -8.65 -17.89 5.62
C GLY A 21 -8.79 -18.18 4.13
N MET A 22 -8.75 -19.46 3.74
CA MET A 22 -8.96 -19.86 2.34
C MET A 22 -10.36 -19.53 1.82
N SER A 23 -11.39 -19.64 2.66
CA SER A 23 -12.77 -19.28 2.26
C SER A 23 -12.97 -17.79 2.02
N VAL A 24 -12.24 -16.91 2.71
CA VAL A 24 -12.31 -15.46 2.48
C VAL A 24 -11.66 -15.11 1.14
N ILE A 25 -10.51 -15.70 0.83
CA ILE A 25 -9.83 -15.55 -0.46
C ILE A 25 -10.73 -16.02 -1.62
N ASN A 26 -11.42 -17.15 -1.42
CA ASN A 26 -12.31 -17.74 -2.43
C ASN A 26 -13.67 -17.04 -2.54
N ALA A 27 -14.08 -16.23 -1.55
CA ALA A 27 -15.32 -15.46 -1.61
C ALA A 27 -15.15 -14.15 -2.40
N SER A 28 -13.91 -13.65 -2.51
CA SER A 28 -13.55 -12.47 -3.29
C SER A 28 -13.15 -12.74 -4.74
N ALA A 29 -13.00 -14.01 -5.14
CA ALA A 29 -12.60 -14.41 -6.49
C ALA A 29 -13.62 -15.36 -7.11
N CYS A 30 -13.82 -15.30 -8.43
CA CYS A 30 -14.71 -16.20 -9.14
C CYS A 30 -14.25 -17.66 -9.01
N SER A 31 -15.20 -18.61 -8.99
CA SER A 31 -14.90 -20.04 -8.76
C SER A 31 -14.42 -20.80 -10.01
N HIS A 32 -13.95 -20.12 -11.05
CA HIS A 32 -13.45 -20.75 -12.27
C HIS A 32 -12.09 -21.43 -12.04
N SER A 33 -11.79 -22.49 -12.82
CA SER A 33 -10.53 -23.23 -12.71
C SER A 33 -9.31 -22.34 -12.99
N SER A 34 -8.15 -22.71 -12.43
CA SER A 34 -6.89 -21.96 -12.53
C SER A 34 -6.41 -21.72 -13.97
N GLU A 35 -6.88 -22.51 -14.95
CA GLU A 35 -6.51 -22.34 -16.37
C GLU A 35 -7.08 -21.06 -16.99
N TYR A 36 -8.14 -20.49 -16.38
CA TYR A 36 -8.77 -19.26 -16.83
C TYR A 36 -8.23 -18.01 -16.16
N TRP A 37 -7.35 -18.17 -15.15
CA TRP A 37 -6.72 -17.08 -14.44
C TRP A 37 -5.38 -16.73 -15.09
N GLU A 38 -5.20 -15.47 -15.47
CA GLU A 38 -3.92 -14.92 -15.87
C GLU A 38 -3.38 -13.98 -14.81
N ILE A 39 -2.09 -14.14 -14.50
CA ILE A 39 -1.37 -13.25 -13.60
C ILE A 39 -0.76 -12.15 -14.46
N GLU A 40 -1.17 -10.92 -14.22
CA GLU A 40 -0.57 -9.74 -14.84
C GLU A 40 0.73 -9.36 -14.11
N ASN A 41 1.55 -8.52 -14.75
CA ASN A 41 2.77 -8.02 -14.11
C ASN A 41 2.42 -7.31 -12.80
N SER A 42 3.21 -7.61 -11.76
CA SER A 42 3.07 -6.95 -10.47
C SER A 42 3.13 -5.43 -10.63
N THR A 43 2.24 -4.75 -9.95
CA THR A 43 2.27 -3.30 -9.77
C THR A 43 2.78 -2.98 -8.38
N TYR A 44 3.45 -1.84 -8.23
CA TYR A 44 3.83 -1.31 -6.93
C TYR A 44 2.78 -0.27 -6.54
N ASP A 45 2.05 -0.55 -5.49
CA ASP A 45 1.13 0.37 -4.86
C ASP A 45 1.81 1.00 -3.65
N TYR A 46 1.80 2.32 -3.58
CA TYR A 46 2.42 3.08 -2.49
C TYR A 46 1.34 3.58 -1.54
N TYR A 47 1.48 3.25 -0.26
CA TYR A 47 0.57 3.65 0.81
C TYR A 47 1.33 4.50 1.81
N GLU A 48 0.93 5.76 1.96
CA GLU A 48 1.54 6.68 2.93
C GLU A 48 1.25 6.20 4.36
N LEU A 49 2.29 6.05 5.18
CA LEU A 49 2.16 5.73 6.61
C LEU A 49 2.34 6.99 7.47
N ASP A 50 3.40 7.75 7.20
CA ASP A 50 3.70 9.02 7.84
C ASP A 50 4.55 9.92 6.92
N ASP A 51 4.99 11.06 7.46
CA ASP A 51 5.70 12.08 6.69
C ASP A 51 7.03 11.63 6.04
N ASN A 52 7.62 10.51 6.49
CA ASN A 52 8.92 10.02 6.02
C ASN A 52 8.93 8.52 5.65
N TYR A 53 7.81 7.83 5.88
CA TYR A 53 7.69 6.41 5.62
C TYR A 53 6.42 6.14 4.79
N HIS A 54 6.59 5.32 3.77
CA HIS A 54 5.49 4.70 3.06
C HIS A 54 5.64 3.19 3.10
N ASP A 55 4.51 2.51 3.07
CA ASP A 55 4.45 1.09 2.78
C ASP A 55 4.34 0.89 1.28
N VAL A 56 5.24 0.07 0.74
CA VAL A 56 5.12 -0.45 -0.61
C VAL A 56 4.38 -1.78 -0.51
N CYS A 57 3.22 -1.83 -1.15
CA CYS A 57 2.60 -3.09 -1.51
C CYS A 57 3.02 -3.46 -2.92
N LYS A 58 3.63 -4.64 -3.07
CA LYS A 58 3.67 -5.29 -4.38
C LYS A 58 2.34 -6.00 -4.60
N SER A 59 1.52 -5.43 -5.46
CA SER A 59 0.21 -5.96 -5.85
C SER A 59 0.38 -6.89 -7.04
N ASP A 60 0.05 -8.15 -6.84
CA ASP A 60 -0.14 -9.10 -7.93
C ASP A 60 -1.62 -9.08 -8.33
N ILE A 61 -1.88 -8.97 -9.63
CA ILE A 61 -3.23 -8.88 -10.18
C ILE A 61 -3.49 -10.17 -10.95
N ALA A 62 -4.54 -10.88 -10.58
CA ALA A 62 -5.03 -12.05 -11.29
C ALA A 62 -6.37 -11.71 -11.97
N ASN A 63 -6.47 -11.99 -13.26
CA ASN A 63 -7.65 -11.70 -14.08
C ASN A 63 -8.25 -13.01 -14.62
N CYS A 64 -9.55 -13.22 -14.42
CA CYS A 64 -10.26 -14.35 -15.00
C CYS A 64 -10.76 -14.03 -16.41
N LYS A 65 -10.23 -14.70 -17.43
CA LYS A 65 -10.61 -14.49 -18.84
C LYS A 65 -12.08 -14.78 -19.17
N LEU A 66 -12.75 -15.61 -18.38
CA LEU A 66 -14.13 -16.02 -18.67
C LEU A 66 -15.16 -14.99 -18.24
N CYS A 67 -14.98 -14.41 -17.06
CA CYS A 67 -15.95 -13.48 -16.48
C CYS A 67 -15.40 -12.06 -16.27
N GLY A 68 -14.11 -11.83 -16.53
CA GLY A 68 -13.44 -10.55 -16.33
C GLY A 68 -13.30 -10.17 -14.86
N ASP A 69 -13.39 -11.15 -13.94
CA ASP A 69 -13.20 -10.90 -12.52
C ASP A 69 -11.74 -10.61 -12.22
N ILE A 70 -11.49 -9.59 -11.40
CA ILE A 70 -10.15 -9.10 -11.09
C ILE A 70 -9.90 -9.32 -9.61
N PHE A 71 -8.88 -10.12 -9.31
CA PHE A 71 -8.43 -10.37 -7.97
C PHE A 71 -7.06 -9.73 -7.76
N THR A 72 -7.03 -8.64 -7.00
CA THR A 72 -5.79 -7.97 -6.61
C THR A 72 -5.43 -8.37 -5.19
N TYR A 73 -4.18 -8.79 -4.97
CA TYR A 73 -3.70 -9.14 -3.64
C TYR A 73 -2.30 -8.59 -3.41
N CYS A 74 -2.13 -7.94 -2.25
CA CYS A 74 -0.84 -7.47 -1.76
C CYS A 74 -0.04 -8.65 -1.22
N THR A 75 1.03 -9.05 -1.91
CA THR A 75 1.86 -10.19 -1.49
C THR A 75 3.01 -9.78 -0.57
N HIS A 76 3.45 -8.52 -0.65
CA HIS A 76 4.61 -8.03 0.10
C HIS A 76 4.33 -6.62 0.60
N TRP A 77 4.46 -6.41 1.91
CA TRP A 77 4.46 -5.11 2.55
C TRP A 77 5.87 -4.84 3.06
N HIS A 78 6.51 -3.78 2.59
CA HIS A 78 7.75 -3.29 3.18
C HIS A 78 7.74 -1.77 3.22
N SER A 79 8.18 -1.21 4.36
CA SER A 79 8.30 0.24 4.50
C SER A 79 9.62 0.68 3.86
N GLU A 80 9.56 1.51 2.82
CA GLU A 80 10.73 2.05 2.14
C GLU A 80 10.94 3.52 2.50
N PRO A 81 12.20 3.99 2.62
CA PRO A 81 12.48 5.41 2.80
C PRO A 81 12.19 6.19 1.51
N HIS A 82 11.65 7.40 1.61
CA HIS A 82 11.45 8.26 0.44
C HIS A 82 12.79 8.81 -0.10
N ASN A 83 13.04 8.62 -1.41
CA ASN A 83 14.07 9.37 -2.12
C ASN A 83 13.48 10.68 -2.65
N CYS A 84 13.70 11.77 -1.91
CA CYS A 84 13.10 13.08 -2.21
C CYS A 84 14.06 14.03 -2.92
N GLU A 85 13.52 14.77 -3.89
CA GLU A 85 14.21 15.89 -4.54
C GLU A 85 13.52 17.21 -4.23
N LEU A 86 14.30 18.30 -4.17
CA LEU A 86 13.76 19.64 -3.96
C LEU A 86 13.17 20.16 -5.28
N MET A 87 11.88 20.43 -5.28
CA MET A 87 11.13 20.90 -6.44
C MET A 87 10.46 22.25 -6.15
N PHE A 88 10.34 23.09 -7.17
CA PHE A 88 9.51 24.30 -7.09
C PHE A 88 8.03 23.91 -6.93
N SER A 89 7.32 24.56 -6.02
CA SER A 89 5.90 24.35 -5.79
C SER A 89 5.08 25.50 -6.40
N HIS A 90 5.19 26.70 -5.83
CA HIS A 90 4.42 27.88 -6.24
C HIS A 90 5.06 29.16 -5.67
N TYR A 91 4.51 30.32 -6.01
CA TYR A 91 4.82 31.58 -5.33
C TYR A 91 3.75 31.87 -4.28
N GLN A 92 4.16 32.30 -3.09
CA GLN A 92 3.26 32.79 -2.05
C GLN A 92 3.51 34.27 -1.75
N LEU A 93 2.46 35.00 -1.38
CA LEU A 93 2.56 36.40 -0.98
C LEU A 93 2.72 36.47 0.54
N VAL A 94 3.79 37.09 1.02
CA VAL A 94 4.11 37.20 2.45
C VAL A 94 4.03 38.66 2.91
N TYR A 95 3.41 38.86 4.07
CA TYR A 95 3.22 40.18 4.69
C TYR A 95 4.11 40.31 5.94
N THR A 96 5.21 41.04 5.83
CA THR A 96 6.18 41.24 6.93
C THR A 96 6.00 42.58 7.66
N GLY A 97 4.82 43.19 7.56
CA GLY A 97 4.52 44.51 8.14
C GLY A 97 4.90 45.71 7.26
N GLY A 98 5.30 45.46 6.01
CA GLY A 98 5.51 46.44 4.95
C GLY A 98 4.78 46.05 3.66
N ASP A 99 5.31 46.46 2.50
CA ASP A 99 4.78 46.04 1.20
C ASP A 99 4.86 44.52 1.02
N PRO A 100 3.85 43.88 0.42
CA PRO A 100 3.84 42.45 0.24
C PRO A 100 4.93 42.00 -0.74
N ILE A 101 5.61 40.92 -0.40
CA ILE A 101 6.64 40.30 -1.24
C ILE A 101 6.18 38.93 -1.72
N TRP A 102 6.57 38.57 -2.95
CA TRP A 102 6.38 37.23 -3.47
C TRP A 102 7.61 36.37 -3.13
N GLU A 103 7.37 35.27 -2.44
CA GLU A 103 8.39 34.27 -2.11
C GLU A 103 8.15 32.98 -2.90
N SER A 104 9.25 32.38 -3.39
CA SER A 104 9.22 31.06 -4.01
C SER A 104 9.11 29.98 -2.94
N VAL A 105 8.06 29.17 -3.02
CA VAL A 105 7.84 28.01 -2.16
C VAL A 105 8.38 26.77 -2.85
N PHE A 106 9.20 26.00 -2.15
CA PHE A 106 9.72 24.72 -2.60
C PHE A 106 9.12 23.59 -1.77
N LYS A 107 9.14 22.38 -2.34
CA LYS A 107 8.71 21.15 -1.68
C LYS A 107 9.75 20.06 -1.91
N TYR A 108 9.91 19.17 -0.95
CA TYR A 108 10.56 17.89 -1.19
C TYR A 108 9.53 16.94 -1.76
N GLN A 109 9.77 16.39 -2.95
CA GLN A 109 8.88 15.43 -3.60
C GLN A 109 9.64 14.14 -3.88
N CYS A 110 9.04 13.00 -3.54
CA CYS A 110 9.59 11.70 -3.84
C CYS A 110 9.48 11.41 -5.34
N VAL A 111 10.58 10.97 -5.96
CA VAL A 111 10.64 10.69 -7.40
C VAL A 111 9.82 9.48 -7.83
N ASP A 112 9.49 8.59 -6.90
CA ASP A 112 8.85 7.30 -7.19
C ASP A 112 7.34 7.28 -6.88
N CYS A 113 6.87 8.07 -5.89
CA CYS A 113 5.49 7.99 -5.39
C CYS A 113 4.76 9.33 -5.25
N ASP A 114 5.32 10.43 -5.75
CA ASP A 114 4.74 11.80 -5.71
C ASP A 114 4.39 12.36 -4.32
N TYR A 115 4.63 11.60 -3.25
CA TYR A 115 4.58 12.08 -1.87
C TYR A 115 5.46 13.31 -1.71
N HIS A 116 4.94 14.35 -1.05
CA HIS A 116 5.67 15.59 -0.90
C HIS A 116 5.31 16.35 0.37
N TYR A 117 6.30 17.06 0.90
CA TYR A 117 6.15 18.00 2.01
C TYR A 117 6.82 19.33 1.68
N LEU A 118 6.31 20.42 2.27
CA LEU A 118 6.87 21.75 2.06
C LEU A 118 8.29 21.82 2.63
N ALA A 119 9.22 22.39 1.86
CA ALA A 119 10.55 22.68 2.37
C ALA A 119 10.43 23.84 3.35
N GLY A 120 10.64 23.57 4.64
CA GLY A 120 10.72 24.62 5.66
C GLY A 120 11.98 25.45 5.44
N PHE A 121 11.81 26.77 5.31
CA PHE A 121 12.89 27.76 5.30
C PHE A 121 12.78 28.68 6.51
#